data_AF-A0A9Q9EJA8-F1
#
_entry.id   AF-A0A9Q9EJA8-F1
#
_cell.length_a   1.000
_cell.length_b   1.000
_cell.length_c   1.000
_cell.angle_alpha   90.00
_cell.angle_beta   90.00
_cell.angle_gamma   90.00
#
_symmetry.space_group_name_H-M   'P 1'
#
loop_
_entity.id
_entity.type
_entity.pdbx_description
1 polymer ?
#
loop_
_entity_poly.entity_id
_entity_poly.type
_entity_poly.pdbx_seq_one_letter_code
_entity_poly.pdbx_strand_id
1 'polypeptide(L)'
;MHASSDKVSASNVTVVSNLELRPHDDAAEVLIRGVLRYVIIDDPAEGEDFVWALPITSYGGKGVQKKGIIKREHSVVYTTTTRGPPTQTQEELPDRGEKGMLPNAIEVTPHLPSEKLHIMSRINYGEPTRIAIGTSAHEVGAVHRDSVGWFVNQYKLVREQRRQVAAVSNADSTHGSPGSSRYDDLQSFSDNATGKQVKGKMPESSNTRRSGREGPSERGKSTRAESPTSQEHAQNAQQYALRQVSRDQLAIEAAQVHAAYDRLYAERRPEHEIMQTLIARYSSSHGDMLRNDAAARVAYLLQRTS
;
A
#
# COMPACT_ATOMS: atom_id res chain seq x y z
N MET A 1 -11.12 25.77 0.15
CA MET A 1 -10.80 24.79 -0.90
C MET A 1 -11.20 23.41 -0.40
N HIS A 2 -12.39 22.93 -0.76
CA HIS A 2 -12.85 21.59 -0.41
C HIS A 2 -12.31 20.62 -1.47
N ALA A 3 -11.40 19.73 -1.07
CA ALA A 3 -10.95 18.64 -1.93
C ALA A 3 -12.13 17.68 -2.15
N SER A 4 -12.61 17.63 -3.39
CA SER A 4 -13.62 16.67 -3.86
C SER A 4 -12.97 15.28 -3.95
N SER A 5 -12.85 14.58 -2.81
CA SER A 5 -12.24 13.24 -2.73
C SER A 5 -13.28 12.09 -2.71
N ASP A 6 -14.52 12.34 -3.14
CA ASP A 6 -15.61 11.36 -3.05
C ASP A 6 -15.70 10.41 -4.27
N LYS A 7 -14.76 10.50 -5.22
CA LYS A 7 -14.73 9.68 -6.43
C LYS A 7 -13.75 8.51 -6.35
N VAL A 8 -13.94 7.63 -5.36
CA VAL A 8 -13.35 6.29 -5.43
C VAL A 8 -14.09 5.51 -6.51
N SER A 9 -13.53 5.48 -7.71
CA SER A 9 -14.08 4.72 -8.83
C SER A 9 -13.84 3.24 -8.59
N ALA A 10 -14.92 2.46 -8.50
CA ALA A 10 -14.87 1.02 -8.27
C ALA A 10 -14.15 0.23 -9.37
N SER A 11 -13.84 0.85 -10.51
CA SER A 11 -13.46 0.11 -11.71
C SER A 11 -12.03 -0.41 -11.75
N ASN A 12 -11.07 0.05 -10.93
CA ASN A 12 -9.66 -0.44 -11.00
C ASN A 12 -8.85 -0.23 -9.71
N VAL A 13 -9.15 -0.96 -8.64
CA VAL A 13 -8.36 -0.91 -7.40
C VAL A 13 -7.15 -1.85 -7.54
N THR A 14 -5.98 -1.27 -7.82
CA THR A 14 -4.74 -2.01 -8.13
C THR A 14 -3.87 -2.17 -6.89
N VAL A 15 -3.26 -3.35 -6.73
CA VAL A 15 -2.25 -3.61 -5.71
C VAL A 15 -0.86 -3.49 -6.31
N VAL A 16 -0.05 -2.60 -5.75
CA VAL A 16 1.33 -2.37 -6.20
C VAL A 16 2.31 -2.64 -5.07
N SER A 17 3.56 -2.91 -5.42
CA SER A 17 4.67 -3.07 -4.50
C SER A 17 5.84 -2.20 -4.93
N ASN A 18 6.53 -1.56 -3.99
CA ASN A 18 7.81 -0.92 -4.31
C ASN A 18 8.86 -2.01 -4.59
N LEU A 19 9.49 -1.96 -5.75
CA LEU A 19 10.65 -2.79 -6.08
C LEU A 19 11.92 -2.03 -5.69
N GLU A 20 12.33 -2.07 -4.43
CA GLU A 20 13.72 -1.74 -4.08
C GLU A 20 14.60 -2.96 -4.37
N LEU A 21 15.13 -3.01 -5.60
CA LEU A 21 16.31 -3.83 -5.91
C LEU A 21 17.44 -2.89 -6.32
N ARG A 22 18.35 -2.58 -5.38
CA ARG A 22 19.77 -2.42 -5.67
C ARG A 22 20.61 -2.95 -4.51
N PRO A 23 21.53 -3.88 -4.82
CA PRO A 23 22.91 -3.62 -4.44
C PRO A 23 23.77 -3.62 -5.71
N HIS A 24 24.50 -2.53 -5.92
CA HIS A 24 25.73 -2.58 -6.71
C HIS A 24 26.81 -1.90 -5.87
N ASP A 25 27.78 -2.74 -5.50
CA ASP A 25 29.08 -2.55 -4.88
C ASP A 25 29.23 -2.07 -3.43
N ASP A 26 29.90 -2.98 -2.71
CA ASP A 26 30.84 -2.82 -1.59
C ASP A 26 30.33 -2.40 -0.21
N ALA A 27 30.14 -3.46 0.61
CA ALA A 27 30.48 -3.51 2.03
C ALA A 27 29.96 -2.37 2.94
N ALA A 28 28.64 -2.29 3.12
CA ALA A 28 28.04 -1.89 4.38
C ALA A 28 26.65 -2.51 4.51
N GLU A 29 26.39 -3.10 5.67
CA GLU A 29 25.15 -3.72 6.13
C GLU A 29 23.87 -3.24 5.41
N VAL A 30 23.38 -4.07 4.49
CA VAL A 30 22.17 -3.82 3.71
C VAL A 30 20.97 -3.96 4.64
N LEU A 31 20.45 -2.84 5.13
CA LEU A 31 19.12 -2.77 5.69
C LEU A 31 18.14 -3.05 4.55
N ILE A 32 17.68 -4.30 4.40
CA ILE A 32 16.56 -4.61 3.49
C ILE A 32 15.34 -3.91 4.08
N ARG A 33 15.11 -2.65 3.71
CA ARG A 33 13.83 -1.97 3.92
C ARG A 33 12.80 -2.80 3.17
N GLY A 34 11.88 -3.40 3.93
CA GLY A 34 10.95 -4.40 3.41
C GLY A 34 10.10 -3.87 2.26
N VAL A 35 9.72 -4.77 1.34
CA VAL A 35 8.81 -4.50 0.23
C VAL A 35 7.49 -3.92 0.76
N LEU A 36 7.25 -2.64 0.48
CA LEU A 36 6.00 -1.95 0.80
C LEU A 36 4.96 -2.27 -0.27
N ARG A 37 3.76 -2.65 0.17
CA ARG A 37 2.63 -2.93 -0.72
C ARG A 37 1.52 -1.92 -0.46
N TYR A 38 0.81 -1.56 -1.52
CA TYR A 38 -0.24 -0.55 -1.47
C TYR A 38 -1.43 -0.95 -2.31
N VAL A 39 -2.60 -0.48 -1.90
CA VAL A 39 -3.81 -0.48 -2.70
C VAL A 39 -4.05 0.94 -3.21
N ILE A 40 -4.06 1.15 -4.52
CA ILE A 40 -4.35 2.46 -5.13
C ILE A 40 -5.86 2.73 -5.07
N ILE A 41 -6.26 3.87 -4.52
CA ILE A 41 -7.66 4.20 -4.23
C ILE A 41 -8.28 5.03 -5.34
N ASP A 42 -7.54 6.01 -5.86
CA ASP A 42 -8.02 6.99 -6.83
C ASP A 42 -6.99 7.16 -7.95
N ASP A 43 -7.49 7.38 -9.17
CA ASP A 43 -6.68 7.93 -10.25
C ASP A 43 -6.29 9.38 -9.89
N PRO A 44 -5.12 9.86 -10.34
CA PRO A 44 -4.70 11.23 -10.05
C PRO A 44 -5.68 12.23 -10.65
N ALA A 45 -6.08 13.22 -9.87
CA ALA A 45 -6.85 14.33 -10.40
C ALA A 45 -6.00 15.13 -11.41
N GLU A 46 -6.66 15.87 -12.31
CA GLU A 46 -5.96 16.71 -13.28
C GLU A 46 -5.04 17.71 -12.56
N GLY A 47 -3.75 17.66 -12.89
CA GLY A 47 -2.72 18.49 -12.27
C GLY A 47 -2.09 17.94 -10.98
N GLU A 48 -2.52 16.78 -10.48
CA GLU A 48 -1.84 16.10 -9.37
C GLU A 48 -0.70 15.21 -9.88
N ASP A 49 0.43 15.23 -9.17
CA ASP A 49 1.64 14.44 -9.43
C ASP A 49 1.78 13.25 -8.45
N PHE A 50 0.70 12.89 -7.76
CA PHE A 50 0.62 11.78 -6.83
C PHE A 50 -0.72 11.06 -6.91
N VAL A 51 -0.75 9.81 -6.42
CA VAL A 51 -1.97 9.03 -6.19
C VAL A 51 -2.17 8.78 -4.70
N TRP A 52 -3.42 8.64 -4.29
CA TRP A 52 -3.76 8.18 -2.95
C TRP A 52 -3.75 6.66 -2.88
N ALA A 53 -3.10 6.13 -1.85
CA ALA A 53 -2.94 4.71 -1.66
C ALA A 53 -3.10 4.30 -0.19
N LEU A 54 -3.62 3.11 0.06
CA LEU A 54 -3.67 2.51 1.39
C LEU A 54 -2.53 1.50 1.55
N PRO A 55 -1.73 1.59 2.63
CA PRO A 55 -0.67 0.63 2.84
C PRO A 55 -1.24 -0.74 3.22
N ILE A 56 -0.62 -1.79 2.68
CA ILE A 56 -0.76 -3.17 3.11
C ILE A 56 0.43 -3.50 4.01
N THR A 57 0.16 -3.79 5.27
CA THR A 57 1.18 -4.04 6.28
C THR A 57 0.98 -5.41 6.91
N SER A 58 2.07 -6.14 7.12
CA SER A 58 2.07 -7.37 7.94
C SER A 58 2.56 -7.13 9.36
N TYR A 59 3.06 -5.92 9.64
CA TYR A 59 3.70 -5.53 10.91
C TYR A 59 4.78 -6.51 11.37
N GLY A 60 5.61 -6.99 10.43
CA GLY A 60 6.64 -7.99 10.72
C GLY A 60 6.04 -9.38 11.01
N GLY A 61 4.95 -9.73 10.31
CA GLY A 61 4.25 -11.00 10.50
C GLY A 61 3.39 -11.07 11.76
N LYS A 62 3.00 -9.92 12.33
CA LYS A 62 2.19 -9.83 13.56
C LYS A 62 0.78 -9.29 13.33
N GLY A 63 0.46 -8.85 12.10
CA GLY A 63 -0.83 -8.24 11.81
C GLY A 63 -1.13 -7.09 12.79
N VAL A 64 -2.37 -6.97 13.25
CA VAL A 64 -2.77 -5.88 14.15
C VAL A 64 -2.45 -6.12 15.64
N GLN A 65 -1.64 -7.12 15.98
CA GLN A 65 -1.19 -7.35 17.37
C GLN A 65 -0.27 -6.24 17.90
N LYS A 66 0.40 -5.49 17.02
CA LYS A 66 1.36 -4.45 17.43
C LYS A 66 0.67 -3.37 18.28
N LYS A 67 1.24 -3.06 19.45
CA LYS A 67 0.72 -2.00 20.34
C LYS A 67 0.62 -0.66 19.61
N GLY A 68 -0.50 0.03 19.79
CA GLY A 68 -0.78 1.34 19.18
C GLY A 68 -1.44 1.26 17.80
N ILE A 69 -1.66 0.05 17.26
CA ILE A 69 -2.46 -0.13 16.03
C ILE A 69 -3.95 -0.08 16.39
N ILE A 70 -4.69 0.75 15.65
CA ILE A 70 -6.14 0.87 15.83
C ILE A 70 -6.82 -0.22 14.99
N LYS A 71 -7.23 -1.33 15.60
CA LYS A 71 -7.76 -2.51 14.89
C LYS A 71 -8.94 -2.18 13.99
N ARG A 72 -9.88 -1.35 14.44
CA ARG A 72 -11.06 -0.90 13.66
C ARG A 72 -10.77 -0.11 12.37
N GLU A 73 -9.52 0.28 12.15
CA GLU A 73 -9.08 0.94 10.91
C GLU A 73 -8.44 -0.03 9.91
N HIS A 74 -8.50 -1.33 10.20
CA HIS A 74 -7.86 -2.37 9.41
C HIS A 74 -8.85 -3.43 8.95
N SER A 75 -8.56 -4.07 7.83
CA SER A 75 -9.20 -5.32 7.40
C SER A 75 -8.16 -6.35 6.98
N VAL A 76 -8.56 -7.61 6.96
CA VAL A 76 -7.76 -8.69 6.38
C VAL A 76 -7.67 -8.51 4.86
N VAL A 77 -6.49 -8.70 4.28
CA VAL A 77 -6.30 -8.77 2.83
C VAL A 77 -5.55 -10.04 2.47
N TYR A 78 -5.98 -10.73 1.41
CA TYR A 78 -5.43 -12.01 1.01
C TYR A 78 -5.49 -12.20 -0.51
N THR A 79 -4.71 -13.13 -1.06
CA THR A 79 -4.76 -13.45 -2.49
C THR A 79 -5.74 -14.59 -2.78
N THR A 80 -6.40 -14.55 -3.94
CA THR A 80 -7.35 -15.59 -4.43
C THR A 80 -6.75 -17.01 -4.46
N THR A 81 -5.42 -17.12 -4.54
CA THR A 81 -4.69 -18.38 -4.46
C THR A 81 -4.72 -19.04 -3.08
N THR A 82 -5.21 -18.33 -2.07
CA THR A 82 -5.43 -18.83 -0.70
C THR A 82 -6.79 -19.52 -0.63
N ARG A 83 -6.93 -20.57 0.20
CA ARG A 83 -8.22 -21.25 0.44
C ARG A 83 -9.15 -20.41 1.33
N GLY A 84 -9.47 -19.19 0.90
CA GLY A 84 -10.28 -18.22 1.63
C GLY A 84 -9.48 -17.26 2.53
N PRO A 85 -10.18 -16.34 3.20
CA PRO A 85 -9.56 -15.35 4.06
C PRO A 85 -8.92 -16.02 5.28
N PRO A 86 -7.69 -15.62 5.66
CA PRO A 86 -7.07 -16.17 6.85
C PRO A 86 -7.81 -15.77 8.11
N THR A 87 -7.92 -16.72 9.04
CA THR A 87 -8.49 -16.48 10.37
C THR A 87 -7.60 -15.51 11.14
N GLN A 88 -8.23 -14.57 11.84
CA GLN A 88 -7.54 -13.67 12.76
C GLN A 88 -6.89 -14.49 13.88
N THR A 89 -5.67 -14.14 14.25
CA THR A 89 -5.04 -14.74 15.43
C THR A 89 -5.71 -14.27 16.71
N GLN A 90 -5.53 -15.00 17.81
CA GLN A 90 -6.09 -14.65 19.11
C GLN A 90 -5.64 -13.25 19.55
N GLU A 91 -4.41 -12.87 19.20
CA GLU A 91 -3.80 -11.59 19.55
C GLU A 91 -4.28 -10.44 18.66
N GLU A 92 -4.89 -10.74 17.51
CA GLU A 92 -5.56 -9.76 16.66
C GLU A 92 -7.01 -9.51 17.05
N LEU A 93 -7.61 -10.35 17.90
CA LEU A 93 -8.95 -10.10 18.43
C LEU A 93 -8.97 -8.85 19.31
N PRO A 94 -10.06 -8.07 19.30
CA PRO A 94 -10.13 -6.86 20.10
C PRO A 94 -10.02 -7.14 21.60
N ASP A 95 -9.29 -6.28 22.30
CA ASP A 95 -9.30 -6.27 23.76
C ASP A 95 -10.63 -5.72 24.31
N ARG A 96 -10.85 -5.86 25.63
CA ARG A 96 -12.06 -5.34 26.28
C ARG A 96 -12.21 -3.84 26.06
N GLY A 97 -13.28 -3.44 25.38
CA GLY A 97 -13.57 -2.03 25.06
C GLY A 97 -12.93 -1.53 23.77
N GLU A 98 -12.13 -2.35 23.10
CA GLU A 98 -11.62 -2.08 21.76
C GLU A 98 -12.63 -2.56 20.70
N LYS A 99 -12.67 -1.87 19.55
CA LYS A 99 -13.38 -2.36 18.36
C LYS A 99 -12.42 -3.19 17.51
N GLY A 100 -12.86 -4.38 17.12
CA GLY A 100 -12.07 -5.28 16.26
C GLY A 100 -11.88 -4.73 14.84
N MET A 101 -11.15 -5.48 14.03
CA MET A 101 -10.98 -5.19 12.60
C MET A 101 -12.32 -5.12 11.87
N LEU A 102 -12.31 -4.45 10.73
CA LEU A 102 -13.46 -4.37 9.84
C LEU A 102 -13.81 -5.78 9.32
N PRO A 103 -15.11 -6.07 9.19
CA PRO A 103 -15.59 -7.45 9.10
C PRO A 103 -15.32 -8.13 7.75
N ASN A 104 -15.15 -7.35 6.68
CA ASN A 104 -15.02 -7.90 5.33
C ASN A 104 -13.55 -7.97 4.91
N ALA A 105 -13.05 -9.19 4.75
CA ALA A 105 -11.75 -9.42 4.16
C ALA A 105 -11.74 -9.02 2.68
N ILE A 106 -10.63 -8.44 2.23
CA ILE A 106 -10.45 -7.99 0.85
C ILE A 106 -9.60 -9.02 0.10
N GLU A 107 -10.20 -9.63 -0.90
CA GLU A 107 -9.52 -10.57 -1.77
C GLU A 107 -8.81 -9.83 -2.92
N VAL A 108 -7.63 -10.31 -3.29
CA VAL A 108 -6.78 -9.77 -4.37
C VAL A 108 -6.51 -10.87 -5.38
N THR A 109 -6.86 -10.64 -6.64
CA THR A 109 -6.45 -11.49 -7.76
C THR A 109 -5.01 -11.13 -8.13
N PRO A 110 -4.03 -12.01 -7.88
CA PRO A 110 -2.65 -11.72 -8.22
C PRO A 110 -2.45 -11.74 -9.74
N HIS A 111 -1.49 -10.95 -10.26
CA HIS A 111 -1.14 -11.00 -11.68
C HIS A 111 -0.37 -12.28 -12.02
N LEU A 112 0.53 -12.70 -11.12
CA LEU A 112 1.26 -13.96 -11.25
C LEU A 112 0.85 -14.96 -10.17
N PRO A 113 0.70 -16.26 -10.47
CA PRO A 113 0.35 -17.27 -9.46
C PRO A 113 1.36 -17.41 -8.32
N SER A 114 2.61 -17.00 -8.56
CA SER A 114 3.69 -16.95 -7.55
C SER A 114 3.54 -15.80 -6.56
N GLU A 115 2.75 -14.77 -6.90
CA GLU A 115 2.53 -13.62 -6.04
C GLU A 115 1.52 -13.96 -4.96
N LYS A 116 1.96 -13.82 -3.72
CA LYS A 116 1.15 -14.08 -2.54
C LYS A 116 1.35 -12.97 -1.53
N LEU A 117 0.25 -12.56 -0.90
CA LEU A 117 0.29 -11.74 0.29
C LEU A 117 0.60 -12.62 1.49
N HIS A 118 1.28 -12.04 2.47
CA HIS A 118 1.53 -12.75 3.72
C HIS A 118 0.19 -12.96 4.45
N ILE A 119 0.05 -14.07 5.17
CA ILE A 119 -1.20 -14.40 5.89
C ILE A 119 -1.61 -13.33 6.92
N MET A 120 -0.61 -12.59 7.42
CA MET A 120 -0.77 -11.47 8.36
C MET A 120 -0.92 -10.10 7.69
N SER A 121 -1.06 -10.03 6.37
CA SER A 121 -1.25 -8.77 5.65
C SER A 121 -2.61 -8.14 5.97
N ARG A 122 -2.61 -6.85 6.28
CA ARG A 122 -3.78 -6.04 6.62
C ARG A 122 -3.77 -4.76 5.79
N ILE A 123 -4.92 -4.31 5.32
CA ILE A 123 -5.07 -2.98 4.73
C ILE A 123 -5.25 -2.00 5.89
N ASN A 124 -4.49 -0.91 5.91
CA ASN A 124 -4.68 0.19 6.85
C ASN A 124 -5.47 1.33 6.17
N TYR A 125 -6.75 1.47 6.51
CA TYR A 125 -7.61 2.53 5.98
C TYR A 125 -7.42 3.87 6.70
N GLY A 126 -6.79 3.85 7.89
CA GLY A 126 -6.58 5.04 8.70
C GLY A 126 -5.48 5.95 8.15
N GLU A 127 -4.52 5.39 7.40
CA GLU A 127 -3.33 6.11 6.95
C GLU A 127 -3.19 6.17 5.42
N PRO A 128 -4.09 6.86 4.71
CA PRO A 128 -3.90 7.13 3.29
C PRO A 128 -2.56 7.82 3.05
N THR A 129 -1.77 7.24 2.17
CA THR A 129 -0.44 7.72 1.79
C THR A 129 -0.49 8.29 0.38
N ARG A 130 0.26 9.36 0.14
CA ARG A 130 0.49 9.88 -1.21
C ARG A 130 1.69 9.19 -1.82
N ILE A 131 1.53 8.63 -3.00
CA ILE A 131 2.62 8.04 -3.77
C ILE A 131 2.82 8.94 -4.98
N ALA A 132 3.99 9.58 -5.06
CA ALA A 132 4.39 10.33 -6.24
C ALA A 132 4.37 9.39 -7.43
N ILE A 133 3.77 9.80 -8.53
CA ILE A 133 3.68 8.94 -9.69
C ILE A 133 4.86 9.22 -10.63
N GLY A 134 5.26 8.18 -11.36
CA GLY A 134 6.64 8.01 -11.81
C GLY A 134 7.46 7.14 -10.84
N THR A 135 7.03 6.97 -9.58
CA THR A 135 7.63 5.97 -8.67
C THR A 135 7.61 4.59 -9.30
N SER A 136 8.77 3.93 -9.30
CA SER A 136 8.90 2.56 -9.79
C SER A 136 8.16 1.62 -8.86
N ALA A 137 7.22 0.88 -9.42
CA ALA A 137 6.43 -0.09 -8.68
C ALA A 137 6.21 -1.34 -9.53
N HIS A 138 6.15 -2.48 -8.86
CA HIS A 138 5.79 -3.75 -9.41
C HIS A 138 4.31 -4.02 -9.14
N GLU A 139 3.55 -4.33 -10.18
CA GLU A 139 2.12 -4.63 -10.09
C GLU A 139 1.91 -6.03 -9.53
N VAL A 140 1.22 -6.13 -8.38
CA VAL A 140 1.00 -7.40 -7.66
C VAL A 140 -0.33 -8.04 -8.06
N GLY A 141 -1.32 -7.24 -8.48
CA GLY A 141 -2.67 -7.76 -8.61
C GLY A 141 -3.73 -6.66 -8.66
N ALA A 142 -4.97 -7.09 -8.74
CA ALA A 142 -6.14 -6.24 -8.60
C ALA A 142 -7.01 -6.74 -7.44
N VAL A 143 -7.71 -5.85 -6.74
CA VAL A 143 -8.74 -6.27 -5.78
C VAL A 143 -9.82 -7.04 -6.54
N HIS A 144 -10.20 -8.21 -6.02
CA HIS A 144 -11.21 -9.06 -6.62
C HIS A 144 -12.54 -8.30 -6.71
N ARG A 145 -13.28 -8.48 -7.82
CA ARG A 145 -14.52 -7.72 -8.11
C ARG A 145 -15.52 -7.76 -6.95
N ASP A 146 -15.69 -8.92 -6.33
CA ASP A 146 -16.66 -9.11 -5.22
C ASP A 146 -16.19 -8.43 -3.92
N SER A 147 -14.90 -8.10 -3.82
CA SER A 147 -14.30 -7.39 -2.69
C SER A 147 -14.27 -5.86 -2.88
N VAL A 148 -14.46 -5.34 -4.10
CA VAL A 148 -14.36 -3.89 -4.37
C VAL A 148 -15.39 -3.10 -3.58
N GLY A 149 -16.66 -3.52 -3.58
CA GLY A 149 -17.71 -2.85 -2.83
C GLY A 149 -17.41 -2.79 -1.32
N TRP A 150 -16.90 -3.89 -0.77
CA TRP A 150 -16.46 -3.96 0.63
C TRP A 150 -15.26 -3.04 0.90
N PHE A 151 -14.27 -3.03 0.02
CA PHE A 151 -13.11 -2.17 0.12
C PHE A 151 -13.50 -0.69 0.20
N VAL A 152 -14.32 -0.23 -0.75
CA VAL A 152 -14.78 1.17 -0.81
C VAL A 152 -15.60 1.55 0.42
N ASN A 153 -16.52 0.69 0.85
CA ASN A 153 -17.36 0.96 2.02
C ASN A 153 -16.53 1.04 3.30
N GLN A 154 -15.57 0.13 3.49
CA GLN A 154 -14.65 0.12 4.63
C GLN A 154 -13.76 1.38 4.66
N TYR A 155 -13.25 1.80 3.51
CA TYR A 155 -12.49 3.05 3.39
C TYR A 155 -13.33 4.27 3.78
N LYS A 156 -14.54 4.42 3.21
CA LYS A 156 -15.46 5.51 3.53
C LYS A 156 -15.82 5.55 5.01
N LEU A 157 -16.11 4.39 5.60
CA LEU A 157 -16.43 4.25 7.02
C LEU A 157 -15.30 4.81 7.91
N VAL A 158 -14.05 4.41 7.67
CA VAL A 158 -12.90 4.87 8.47
C VAL A 158 -12.64 6.36 8.28
N ARG A 159 -12.75 6.86 7.04
CA ARG A 159 -12.60 8.30 6.72
C ARG A 159 -13.62 9.15 7.47
N GLU A 160 -14.87 8.71 7.51
CA GLU A 160 -15.94 9.43 8.22
C GLU A 160 -15.72 9.39 9.74
N GLN A 161 -15.35 8.23 10.30
CA GLN A 161 -15.03 8.12 11.73
C GLN A 161 -13.89 9.08 12.15
N ARG A 162 -12.83 9.17 11.35
CA ARG A 162 -11.72 10.09 11.63
C ARG A 162 -12.14 11.56 11.52
N ARG A 163 -13.00 11.90 10.54
CA ARG A 163 -13.56 13.24 10.39
C ARG A 163 -14.36 13.67 11.61
N GLN A 164 -15.19 12.77 12.14
CA GLN A 164 -15.99 13.03 13.35
C GLN A 164 -15.12 13.27 14.58
N VAL A 165 -14.08 12.45 14.79
CA VAL A 165 -13.13 12.64 15.90
C VAL A 165 -12.42 13.99 15.80
N ALA A 166 -11.97 14.37 14.60
CA ALA A 166 -11.32 15.66 14.37
C ALA A 166 -12.25 16.86 14.58
N ALA A 167 -13.54 16.73 14.25
CA ALA A 167 -14.52 17.78 14.49
C ALA A 167 -14.77 18.01 15.99
N VAL A 168 -14.88 16.93 16.78
CA VAL A 168 -15.08 17.01 18.23
C VAL A 168 -13.87 17.63 18.93
N SER A 169 -12.65 17.24 18.55
CA SER A 169 -11.43 17.81 19.14
C SER A 169 -11.28 19.32 18.86
N ASN A 170 -11.78 19.80 17.73
CA ASN A 170 -11.73 21.21 17.39
C ASN A 170 -12.82 22.04 18.11
N ALA A 171 -14.00 21.46 18.34
CA ALA A 171 -15.09 22.15 19.04
C ALA A 171 -14.76 22.43 20.52
N ASP A 172 -14.04 21.51 21.17
CA ASP A 172 -13.64 21.61 22.59
C ASP A 172 -12.56 22.69 22.85
N SER A 173 -11.96 23.26 21.80
CA SER A 173 -10.95 24.32 21.91
C SER A 173 -11.51 25.75 22.04
N THR A 174 -12.85 25.91 22.01
CA THR A 174 -13.50 27.23 21.96
C THR A 174 -13.96 27.79 23.32
N HIS A 175 -13.79 27.04 24.43
CA HIS A 175 -13.98 27.56 25.79
C HIS A 175 -12.65 27.56 26.54
N GLY A 176 -12.13 28.77 26.78
CA GLY A 176 -10.74 29.01 27.17
C GLY A 176 -10.27 28.42 28.51
N SER A 177 -9.01 28.01 28.50
CA SER A 177 -8.04 28.43 29.52
C SER A 177 -6.62 28.39 28.93
N PRO A 178 -5.82 29.47 29.06
CA PRO A 178 -4.42 29.48 28.66
C PRO A 178 -3.63 28.72 29.71
N GLY A 179 -3.27 27.47 29.43
CA GLY A 179 -2.44 26.69 30.33
C GLY A 179 -2.08 25.32 29.79
N SER A 180 -0.77 25.07 29.69
CA SER A 180 -0.13 23.78 29.49
C SER A 180 -0.10 23.22 28.06
N SER A 181 0.78 23.81 27.26
CA SER A 181 1.55 23.07 26.25
C SER A 181 2.19 21.82 26.89
N ARG A 182 1.77 20.62 26.46
CA ARG A 182 2.38 19.34 26.83
C ARG A 182 2.30 18.35 25.65
N TYR A 183 2.90 18.71 24.53
CA TYR A 183 3.39 17.76 23.53
C TYR A 183 4.73 18.25 22.97
N ASP A 184 5.68 18.48 23.87
CA ASP A 184 7.11 18.63 23.56
C ASP A 184 7.89 17.87 24.64
N ASP A 185 7.83 16.54 24.63
CA ASP A 185 8.81 15.71 25.36
C ASP A 185 8.80 14.26 24.86
N LEU A 186 9.40 14.03 23.70
CA LEU A 186 9.86 12.70 23.28
C LEU A 186 11.25 12.82 22.67
N GLN A 187 12.22 13.23 23.49
CA GLN A 187 13.62 12.87 23.30
C GLN A 187 14.24 12.45 24.64
N SER A 188 15.04 11.38 24.56
CA SER A 188 15.83 10.76 25.63
C SER A 188 15.04 9.94 26.66
N PHE A 189 15.25 8.63 26.67
CA PHE A 189 15.70 7.90 27.87
C PHE A 189 16.33 6.57 27.42
N SER A 190 17.65 6.61 27.41
CA SER A 190 18.53 5.46 27.58
C SER A 190 18.36 4.87 28.99
N ASP A 191 18.44 3.55 29.05
CA ASP A 191 19.02 2.72 30.11
C ASP A 191 18.53 2.77 31.57
N ASN A 192 18.42 1.53 32.08
CA ASN A 192 18.42 1.06 33.48
C ASN A 192 17.14 1.17 34.31
N ALA A 193 16.52 0.02 34.59
CA ALA A 193 16.89 -0.78 35.78
C ALA A 193 15.83 -1.87 36.05
N THR A 194 16.27 -3.12 36.18
CA THR A 194 15.53 -4.10 36.99
C THR A 194 16.52 -4.81 37.89
N GLY A 195 16.59 -4.34 39.14
CA GLY A 195 17.28 -5.02 40.21
C GLY A 195 16.53 -6.30 40.58
N LYS A 196 17.24 -7.43 40.56
CA LYS A 196 16.85 -8.62 41.29
C LYS A 196 18.02 -9.02 42.17
N GLN A 197 17.78 -8.97 43.48
CA GLN A 197 18.74 -9.31 44.52
C GLN A 197 19.16 -10.78 44.43
N VAL A 198 20.46 -11.04 44.37
CA VAL A 198 21.05 -12.29 44.88
C VAL A 198 22.32 -11.94 45.67
N LYS A 199 22.36 -12.52 46.87
CA LYS A 199 23.30 -12.33 47.97
C LYS A 199 24.60 -13.11 47.69
N GLY A 200 25.76 -12.49 47.76
CA GLY A 200 27.04 -13.21 47.66
C GLY A 200 28.30 -12.35 47.75
N LYS A 201 28.98 -12.45 48.91
CA LYS A 201 30.43 -12.34 49.20
C LYS A 201 31.29 -11.27 48.49
N MET A 202 31.85 -10.37 49.31
CA MET A 202 33.05 -9.56 49.04
C MET A 202 34.29 -10.45 48.73
N PRO A 203 35.29 -9.91 48.01
CA PRO A 203 36.38 -9.21 48.69
C PRO A 203 36.84 -7.88 48.03
N GLU A 204 37.68 -7.18 48.80
CA GLU A 204 38.41 -5.94 48.57
C GLU A 204 39.10 -5.82 47.20
N SER A 205 39.18 -4.61 46.65
CA SER A 205 40.43 -3.83 46.56
C SER A 205 40.33 -2.57 45.67
N SER A 206 40.86 -1.48 46.24
CA SER A 206 41.59 -0.34 45.63
C SER A 206 41.07 0.42 44.40
N ASN A 207 40.78 1.70 44.65
CA ASN A 207 41.32 2.90 43.99
C ASN A 207 41.64 2.86 42.49
N THR A 208 40.99 3.74 41.72
CA THR A 208 41.72 4.70 40.88
C THR A 208 40.83 5.87 40.44
N ARG A 209 41.33 7.08 40.70
CA ARG A 209 40.86 8.35 40.15
C ARG A 209 41.12 8.39 38.65
N ARG A 210 40.17 8.86 37.83
CA ARG A 210 40.53 9.55 36.57
C ARG A 210 39.44 10.51 36.08
N SER A 211 39.79 11.77 36.19
CA SER A 211 39.37 12.95 35.41
C SER A 211 38.76 12.71 34.02
N GLY A 212 37.61 13.35 33.80
CA GLY A 212 37.40 14.40 32.79
C GLY A 212 37.72 14.09 31.32
N ARG A 213 36.68 14.08 30.48
CA ARG A 213 36.73 14.63 29.12
C ARG A 213 35.31 14.90 28.60
N GLU A 214 34.96 16.17 28.51
CA GLU A 214 33.80 16.66 27.78
C GLU A 214 34.10 16.56 26.26
N GLY A 215 33.18 15.96 25.51
CA GLY A 215 33.22 15.89 24.05
C GLY A 215 32.21 16.87 23.44
N PRO A 216 32.50 17.48 22.27
CA PRO A 216 31.68 18.51 21.67
C PRO A 216 30.41 17.93 21.01
N SER A 217 29.31 18.65 21.22
CA SER A 217 27.99 18.45 20.62
C SER A 217 28.03 18.64 19.09
N GLU A 218 27.82 17.56 18.34
CA GLU A 218 27.61 17.62 16.90
C GLU A 218 26.16 18.03 16.58
N ARG A 219 26.04 19.29 16.19
CA ARG A 219 24.82 19.93 15.72
C ARG A 219 24.46 19.38 14.33
N GLY A 220 23.53 18.42 14.29
CA GLY A 220 23.01 17.81 13.07
C GLY A 220 22.48 18.86 12.09
N LYS A 221 23.08 18.90 10.90
CA LYS A 221 22.62 19.72 9.77
C LYS A 221 21.32 19.13 9.23
N SER A 222 20.21 19.85 9.46
CA SER A 222 18.93 19.61 8.81
C SER A 222 19.08 19.83 7.30
N THR A 223 19.12 18.73 6.53
CA THR A 223 19.06 18.76 5.07
C THR A 223 17.62 19.04 4.67
N ARG A 224 17.33 20.30 4.37
CA ARG A 224 16.10 20.76 3.73
C ARG A 224 15.95 20.01 2.41
N ALA A 225 14.95 19.13 2.31
CA ALA A 225 14.62 18.42 1.08
C ALA A 225 14.37 19.46 -0.03
N GLU A 226 15.22 19.45 -1.04
CA GLU A 226 15.09 20.33 -2.20
C GLU A 226 13.81 19.95 -2.95
N SER A 227 12.98 20.95 -3.23
CA SER A 227 11.76 20.76 -4.01
C SER A 227 12.13 20.42 -5.45
N PRO A 228 11.37 19.53 -6.12
CA PRO A 228 11.66 19.12 -7.49
C PRO A 228 11.77 20.33 -8.41
N THR A 229 12.72 20.27 -9.34
CA THR A 229 12.94 21.36 -10.30
C THR A 229 11.82 21.41 -11.34
N SER A 230 11.55 22.57 -11.93
CA SER A 230 10.54 22.72 -13.00
C SER A 230 10.77 21.79 -14.20
N GLN A 231 12.02 21.38 -14.43
CA GLN A 231 12.39 20.43 -15.47
C GLN A 231 11.96 18.99 -15.14
N GLU A 232 12.09 18.57 -13.88
CA GLU A 232 11.62 17.26 -13.41
C GLU A 232 10.09 17.16 -13.47
N HIS A 233 9.38 18.22 -13.11
CA HIS A 233 7.91 18.27 -13.25
C HIS A 233 7.46 18.09 -14.71
N ALA A 234 8.15 18.71 -15.67
CA ALA A 234 7.84 18.57 -17.09
C ALA A 234 8.12 17.14 -17.61
N GLN A 235 9.23 16.52 -17.18
CA GLN A 235 9.56 15.15 -17.56
C GLN A 235 8.56 14.14 -16.98
N ASN A 236 8.17 14.32 -15.72
CA ASN A 236 7.15 13.51 -15.09
C ASN A 236 5.83 13.65 -15.85
N ALA A 237 5.37 14.88 -16.15
CA ALA A 237 4.16 15.16 -16.94
C ALA A 237 4.17 14.46 -18.32
N GLN A 238 5.32 14.42 -19.00
CA GLN A 238 5.45 13.68 -20.27
C GLN A 238 5.32 12.17 -20.07
N GLN A 239 5.95 11.60 -19.03
CA GLN A 239 5.79 10.18 -18.71
C GLN A 239 4.34 9.82 -18.36
N TYR A 240 3.60 10.73 -17.69
CA TYR A 240 2.16 10.55 -17.44
C TYR A 240 1.34 10.49 -18.70
N ALA A 241 1.54 11.45 -19.61
CA ALA A 241 0.83 11.49 -20.87
C ALA A 241 1.05 10.19 -21.66
N LEU A 242 2.28 9.68 -21.68
CA LEU A 242 2.60 8.39 -22.31
C LEU A 242 1.89 7.20 -21.64
N ARG A 243 1.82 7.17 -20.31
CA ARG A 243 1.11 6.11 -19.57
C ARG A 243 -0.40 6.17 -19.80
N GLN A 244 -1.00 7.38 -19.84
CA GLN A 244 -2.42 7.55 -20.13
C GLN A 244 -2.75 7.10 -21.55
N VAL A 245 -1.95 7.51 -22.54
CA VAL A 245 -2.08 7.03 -23.93
C VAL A 245 -2.00 5.50 -23.98
N SER A 246 -1.09 4.89 -23.22
CA SER A 246 -0.99 3.42 -23.15
C SER A 246 -2.20 2.76 -22.48
N ARG A 247 -2.84 3.40 -21.48
CA ARG A 247 -4.04 2.88 -20.82
C ARG A 247 -5.26 2.99 -21.73
N ASP A 248 -5.44 4.12 -22.39
CA ASP A 248 -6.54 4.34 -23.34
C ASP A 248 -6.43 3.40 -24.53
N GLN A 249 -5.22 3.22 -25.07
CA GLN A 249 -4.96 2.26 -26.12
C GLN A 249 -5.33 0.83 -25.70
N LEU A 250 -4.98 0.45 -24.47
CA LEU A 250 -5.29 -0.88 -23.95
C LEU A 250 -6.79 -1.05 -23.67
N ALA A 251 -7.49 -0.01 -23.23
CA ALA A 251 -8.95 -0.03 -23.08
C ALA A 251 -9.67 -0.16 -24.43
N ILE A 252 -9.18 0.53 -25.47
CA ILE A 252 -9.68 0.40 -26.84
C ILE A 252 -9.44 -1.03 -27.36
N GLU A 253 -8.24 -1.59 -27.16
CA GLU A 253 -7.94 -2.97 -27.52
C GLU A 253 -8.87 -3.96 -26.81
N ALA A 254 -9.09 -3.79 -25.50
CA ALA A 254 -9.97 -4.65 -24.73
C ALA A 254 -11.41 -4.61 -25.28
N ALA A 255 -11.95 -3.40 -25.53
CA ALA A 255 -13.27 -3.23 -26.11
C ALA A 255 -13.39 -3.88 -27.50
N GLN A 256 -12.36 -3.79 -28.34
CA GLN A 256 -12.33 -4.44 -29.65
C GLN A 256 -12.31 -5.97 -29.55
N VAL A 257 -11.53 -6.53 -28.62
CA VAL A 257 -11.47 -7.97 -28.37
C VAL A 257 -12.83 -8.48 -27.86
N HIS A 258 -13.47 -7.76 -26.94
CA HIS A 258 -14.80 -8.11 -26.44
C HIS A 258 -15.88 -8.05 -27.53
N ALA A 259 -15.92 -6.97 -28.31
CA ALA A 259 -16.89 -6.87 -29.40
C ALA A 259 -16.72 -8.00 -30.44
N ALA A 260 -15.48 -8.43 -30.68
CA ALA A 260 -15.19 -9.58 -31.54
C ALA A 260 -15.62 -10.91 -30.89
N TYR A 261 -15.38 -11.09 -29.59
CA TYR A 261 -15.84 -12.24 -28.84
C TYR A 261 -17.37 -12.38 -28.90
N ASP A 262 -18.10 -11.33 -28.58
CA ASP A 262 -19.57 -11.31 -28.55
C ASP A 262 -20.17 -11.66 -29.91
N ARG A 263 -19.57 -11.14 -31.00
CA ARG A 263 -19.98 -11.46 -32.37
C ARG A 263 -19.81 -12.94 -32.70
N LEU A 264 -18.65 -13.52 -32.38
CA LEU A 264 -18.37 -14.94 -32.64
C LEU A 264 -19.21 -15.86 -31.75
N TYR A 265 -19.50 -15.42 -30.53
CA TYR A 265 -20.38 -16.12 -29.61
C TYR A 265 -21.84 -16.13 -30.11
N ALA A 266 -22.33 -15.00 -30.64
CA ALA A 266 -23.66 -14.91 -31.26
C ALA A 266 -23.81 -15.82 -32.49
N GLU A 267 -22.72 -16.11 -33.20
CA GLU A 267 -22.66 -17.09 -34.30
C GLU A 267 -22.73 -18.56 -33.80
N ARG A 268 -22.88 -18.80 -32.49
CA ARG A 268 -22.90 -20.12 -31.83
C ARG A 268 -21.64 -20.95 -32.10
N ARG A 269 -20.49 -20.29 -32.27
CA ARG A 269 -19.20 -20.99 -32.37
C ARG A 269 -18.83 -21.58 -31.01
N PRO A 270 -18.19 -22.76 -30.97
CA PRO A 270 -17.67 -23.29 -29.72
C PRO A 270 -16.55 -22.39 -29.18
N GLU A 271 -16.49 -22.22 -27.86
CA GLU A 271 -15.60 -21.24 -27.20
C GLU A 271 -14.12 -21.37 -27.60
N HIS A 272 -13.63 -22.59 -27.77
CA HIS A 272 -12.25 -22.83 -28.20
C HIS A 272 -11.95 -22.26 -29.61
N GLU A 273 -12.90 -22.29 -30.54
CA GLU A 273 -12.75 -21.68 -31.88
C GLU A 273 -12.78 -20.16 -31.80
N ILE A 274 -13.61 -19.60 -30.91
CA ILE A 274 -13.66 -18.16 -30.65
C ILE A 274 -12.28 -17.69 -30.17
N MET A 275 -11.71 -18.36 -29.18
CA MET A 275 -10.40 -18.02 -28.62
C MET A 275 -9.27 -18.14 -29.66
N GLN A 276 -9.23 -19.22 -30.44
CA GLN A 276 -8.22 -19.34 -31.52
C GLN A 276 -8.36 -18.23 -32.56
N THR A 277 -9.59 -17.87 -32.93
CA THR A 277 -9.85 -16.78 -33.89
C THR A 277 -9.37 -15.44 -33.34
N LEU A 278 -9.63 -15.14 -32.07
CA LEU A 278 -9.18 -13.91 -31.42
C LEU A 278 -7.65 -13.85 -31.32
N ILE A 279 -7.00 -14.95 -30.94
CA ILE A 279 -5.54 -15.05 -30.86
C ILE A 279 -4.89 -14.84 -32.23
N ALA A 280 -5.42 -15.49 -33.27
CA ALA A 280 -4.92 -15.35 -34.64
C ALA A 280 -5.08 -13.91 -35.16
N ARG A 281 -6.23 -13.27 -34.87
CA ARG A 281 -6.49 -11.88 -35.25
C ARG A 281 -5.56 -10.91 -34.50
N TYR A 282 -5.39 -11.10 -33.19
CA TYR A 282 -4.52 -10.27 -32.36
C TYR A 282 -3.05 -10.38 -32.80
N SER A 283 -2.60 -11.59 -33.09
CA SER A 283 -1.24 -11.85 -33.61
C SER A 283 -0.99 -11.17 -34.96
N SER A 284 -2.00 -11.17 -35.84
CA SER A 284 -1.90 -10.56 -37.17
C SER A 284 -1.82 -9.03 -37.11
N SER A 285 -2.46 -8.38 -36.13
CA SER A 285 -2.46 -6.92 -36.02
C SER A 285 -1.25 -6.35 -35.28
N HIS A 286 -0.56 -7.15 -34.46
CA HIS A 286 0.53 -6.69 -33.59
C HIS A 286 1.93 -7.22 -33.97
N GLY A 287 2.04 -8.03 -35.04
CA GLY A 287 3.30 -8.51 -35.58
C GLY A 287 3.97 -9.64 -34.78
N ASP A 288 5.08 -10.16 -35.30
CA ASP A 288 5.71 -11.41 -34.84
C ASP A 288 6.29 -11.35 -33.42
N MET A 289 6.59 -10.16 -32.89
CA MET A 289 7.18 -9.99 -31.55
C MET A 289 6.23 -10.43 -30.41
N LEU A 290 4.93 -10.53 -30.65
CA LEU A 290 3.93 -10.87 -29.62
C LEU A 290 3.25 -12.23 -29.84
N ARG A 291 3.66 -13.01 -30.86
CA ARG A 291 3.03 -14.32 -31.17
C ARG A 291 3.06 -15.29 -30.00
N ASN A 292 4.12 -15.27 -29.20
CA ASN A 292 4.28 -16.17 -28.06
C ASN A 292 3.41 -15.79 -26.85
N ASP A 293 2.84 -14.59 -26.84
CA ASP A 293 2.07 -14.05 -25.70
C ASP A 293 0.64 -13.61 -26.07
N ALA A 294 0.26 -13.73 -27.34
CA ALA A 294 -1.06 -13.33 -27.84
C ALA A 294 -2.22 -14.04 -27.10
N ALA A 295 -2.03 -15.30 -26.70
CA ALA A 295 -3.00 -16.04 -25.91
C ALA A 295 -3.22 -15.44 -24.51
N ALA A 296 -2.13 -15.14 -23.79
CA ALA A 296 -2.22 -14.54 -22.47
C ALA A 296 -2.78 -13.12 -22.55
N ARG A 297 -2.40 -12.37 -23.60
CA ARG A 297 -2.89 -11.01 -23.82
C ARG A 297 -4.38 -10.97 -24.14
N VAL A 298 -4.88 -11.85 -25.00
CA VAL A 298 -6.33 -11.97 -25.27
C VAL A 298 -7.08 -12.37 -24.01
N ALA A 299 -6.57 -13.35 -23.24
CA ALA A 299 -7.18 -13.75 -21.97
C ALA A 299 -7.23 -12.59 -20.96
N TYR A 300 -6.15 -11.82 -20.83
CA TYR A 300 -6.08 -10.63 -20.00
C TYR A 300 -7.07 -9.55 -20.45
N LEU A 301 -7.15 -9.26 -21.75
CA LEU A 301 -8.09 -8.27 -22.30
C LEU A 301 -9.55 -8.67 -22.06
N LEU A 302 -9.87 -9.96 -22.13
CA LEU A 302 -11.21 -10.49 -21.84
C LEU A 302 -11.59 -10.40 -20.35
N GLN A 303 -10.60 -10.49 -19.45
CA GLN A 303 -10.80 -10.37 -18.00
C GLN A 303 -10.97 -8.90 -17.54
N ARG A 304 -10.56 -7.92 -18.34
CA ARG A 304 -10.47 -6.52 -17.92
C ARG A 304 -11.78 -5.72 -18.09
N THR A 305 -12.73 -6.19 -18.90
CA THR A 305 -14.01 -5.47 -19.10
C THR A 305 -15.25 -6.24 -18.65
N SER A 306 -15.06 -7.41 -18.02
CA SER A 306 -16.11 -8.19 -17.36
C SER A 306 -16.20 -7.90 -15.86
#